data_AF-A0A093Z5H5-F1
#
_entry.id   AF-A0A093Z5H5-F1
#
_cell.length_a   1.000
_cell.length_b   1.000
_cell.length_c   1.000
_cell.angle_alpha   90.00
_cell.angle_beta   90.00
_cell.angle_gamma   90.00
#
_symmetry.space_group_name_H-M   'P 1'
#
loop_
_entity.id
_entity.type
_entity.pdbx_description
1 polymer ?
#
loop_
_entity_poly.entity_id
_entity_poly.type
_entity_poly.pdbx_seq_one_letter_code
_entity_poly.pdbx_strand_id
1 'polypeptide(L)'
;MDGQKFYDLPNQWNRAAGDTTNRYFRLNTQLQGKTPALDDVSTMSLLKYETRKQHSKSKTLDELADSLISTLFYFELTSRPIKNRNHISCKGQILCIVGPGHNEHGKLHRLLNSLAEDGSKFYVAHRPLPGPINSQAKIHPATKFFRVQVELRVRDLDSPIPISLRIGNNKESMSEGQNISASPFTINGLLEAQGWNNPFGRADHGPTEPKDLARLVPECKRISKVTKRRLHGQNHSTSKRRRS
;
A
#
# COMPACT_ATOMS: atom_id res chain seq x y z
N MET A 1 5.19 28.16 34.80
CA MET A 1 5.27 26.79 34.24
C MET A 1 4.30 26.70 33.07
N ASP A 2 4.81 26.79 31.84
CA ASP A 2 4.03 26.95 30.60
C ASP A 2 3.59 25.61 29.95
N GLY A 3 3.54 24.52 30.71
CA GLY A 3 3.17 23.19 30.19
C GLY A 3 1.72 23.09 29.70
N GLN A 4 0.82 23.90 30.28
CA GLN A 4 -0.59 23.93 29.88
C GLN A 4 -0.79 24.55 28.49
N LYS A 5 0.03 25.56 28.15
CA LYS A 5 0.04 26.15 26.79
C LYS A 5 0.52 25.15 25.75
N PHE A 6 1.50 24.30 26.07
CA PHE A 6 1.93 23.21 25.18
C PHE A 6 0.89 22.10 25.02
N TYR A 7 0.11 21.81 26.07
CA TYR A 7 -1.02 20.88 26.02
C TYR A 7 -2.18 21.41 25.16
N ASP A 8 -2.36 22.73 25.13
CA ASP A 8 -3.42 23.43 24.39
C ASP A 8 -3.03 23.81 22.95
N LEU A 9 -1.75 23.83 22.60
CA LEU A 9 -1.28 24.16 21.24
C LEU A 9 -1.78 23.17 20.16
N PRO A 10 -1.71 21.83 20.35
CA PRO A 10 -2.36 20.89 19.45
C PRO A 10 -3.88 21.07 19.42
N ASN A 11 -4.49 21.51 20.53
CA ASN A 11 -5.92 21.77 20.62
C ASN A 11 -6.36 23.08 19.94
N GLN A 12 -5.45 24.04 19.70
CA GLN A 12 -5.73 25.29 19.00
C GLN A 12 -5.66 25.14 17.47
N TRP A 13 -4.78 24.29 16.96
CA TRP A 13 -4.83 23.87 15.54
C TRP A 13 -6.12 23.12 15.19
N ASN A 14 -6.80 22.53 16.19
CA ASN A 14 -8.07 21.82 16.02
C ASN A 14 -9.29 22.71 15.69
N ARG A 15 -9.17 24.05 15.68
CA ARG A 15 -10.30 24.95 15.35
C ARG A 15 -10.21 25.61 13.96
N ALA A 16 -9.09 25.48 13.26
CA ALA A 16 -8.82 26.27 12.04
C ALA A 16 -8.98 25.51 10.71
N ALA A 17 -9.43 24.25 10.71
CA ALA A 17 -9.69 23.50 9.48
C ALA A 17 -11.06 22.84 9.56
N GLY A 18 -12.07 23.46 8.95
CA GLY A 18 -13.46 23.02 8.97
C GLY A 18 -13.74 21.66 8.30
N ASP A 19 -12.72 20.95 7.81
CA ASP A 19 -12.90 19.71 7.04
C ASP A 19 -11.82 18.61 7.28
N THR A 20 -10.99 18.73 8.33
CA THR A 20 -9.93 17.73 8.63
C THR A 20 -10.06 17.04 9.99
N THR A 21 -11.11 17.32 10.75
CA THR A 21 -11.31 16.77 12.10
C THR A 21 -11.47 15.25 12.12
N ASN A 22 -11.92 14.66 11.01
CA ASN A 22 -12.20 13.22 10.91
C ASN A 22 -10.97 12.32 10.63
N ARG A 23 -9.75 12.87 10.65
CA ARG A 23 -8.50 12.12 10.41
C ARG A 23 -7.57 12.01 11.62
N TYR A 24 -7.95 12.57 12.77
CA TYR A 24 -7.10 12.60 13.96
C TYR A 24 -7.71 11.78 15.09
N PHE A 25 -6.98 10.75 15.54
CA PHE A 25 -7.37 9.90 16.65
C PHE A 25 -6.49 10.18 17.87
N ARG A 26 -7.10 10.60 18.99
CA ARG A 26 -6.39 10.84 20.25
C ARG A 26 -6.67 9.71 21.24
N LEU A 27 -5.70 8.81 21.39
CA LEU A 27 -5.76 7.69 22.33
C LEU A 27 -5.10 8.05 23.67
N ASN A 28 -5.77 8.88 24.47
CA ASN A 28 -5.30 9.19 25.81
C ASN A 28 -5.86 8.18 26.83
N THR A 29 -4.99 7.61 27.68
CA THR A 29 -5.43 6.90 28.89
C THR A 29 -5.68 7.90 30.01
N GLN A 30 -6.82 7.79 30.67
CA GLN A 30 -7.10 8.57 31.88
C GLN A 30 -6.46 7.86 33.07
N LEU A 31 -5.51 8.52 33.71
CA LEU A 31 -4.87 7.99 34.91
C LEU A 31 -5.82 8.17 36.09
N GLN A 32 -6.11 7.08 36.79
CA GLN A 32 -6.93 7.10 38.01
C GLN A 32 -6.04 7.43 39.20
N GLY A 33 -6.43 8.40 40.03
CA GLY A 33 -5.70 8.77 41.24
C GLY A 33 -4.49 9.68 41.01
N LYS A 34 -3.49 9.62 41.90
CA LYS A 34 -2.28 10.43 41.81
C LYS A 34 -1.44 9.99 40.61
N THR A 35 -1.10 10.92 39.73
CA THR A 35 -0.18 10.66 38.63
C THR A 35 1.15 10.15 39.19
N PRO A 36 1.62 8.95 38.78
CA PRO A 36 2.90 8.43 39.25
C PRO A 36 4.04 9.34 38.77
N ALA A 37 5.16 9.31 39.51
CA ALA A 37 6.36 10.00 39.07
C ALA A 37 6.87 9.37 37.77
N LEU A 38 7.56 10.16 36.93
CA LEU A 38 8.00 9.71 35.60
C LEU A 38 8.97 8.52 35.67
N ASP A 39 9.74 8.43 36.76
CA ASP A 39 10.75 7.41 37.04
C ASP A 39 10.23 6.25 37.91
N ASP A 40 8.94 6.24 38.27
CA ASP A 40 8.35 5.19 39.10
C ASP A 40 8.01 3.92 38.29
N VAL A 41 9.03 3.09 38.09
CA VAL A 41 8.91 1.80 37.38
C VAL A 41 8.00 0.80 38.09
N SER A 42 7.73 0.96 39.38
CA SER A 42 6.90 0.01 40.15
C SER A 42 5.44 0.00 39.69
N THR A 43 4.98 1.12 39.12
CA THR A 43 3.58 1.31 38.68
C THR A 43 3.30 0.86 37.25
N MET A 44 4.32 0.50 36.47
CA MET A 44 4.17 0.16 35.03
C MET A 44 3.16 -0.96 34.77
N SER A 45 3.17 -2.01 35.61
CA SER A 45 2.24 -3.14 35.48
C SER A 45 0.79 -2.71 35.69
N LEU A 46 0.55 -1.84 36.67
CA LEU A 46 -0.78 -1.28 36.94
C LEU A 46 -1.23 -0.37 35.79
N LEU A 47 -0.38 0.52 35.31
CA LEU A 47 -0.68 1.41 34.19
C LEU A 47 -1.03 0.64 32.90
N LYS A 48 -0.31 -0.46 32.63
CA LYS A 48 -0.62 -1.36 31.52
C LYS A 48 -2.00 -2.01 31.66
N TYR A 49 -2.33 -2.46 32.88
CA TYR A 49 -3.63 -3.06 33.16
C TYR A 49 -4.77 -2.05 32.98
N GLU A 50 -4.67 -0.87 33.59
CA GLU A 50 -5.71 0.17 33.48
C GLU A 50 -5.87 0.68 32.05
N THR A 51 -4.77 0.85 31.30
CA THR A 51 -4.82 1.19 29.87
C THR A 51 -5.60 0.14 29.07
N ARG A 52 -5.30 -1.15 29.28
CA ARG A 52 -6.01 -2.23 28.60
C ARG A 52 -7.49 -2.26 28.95
N LYS A 53 -7.80 -2.09 30.23
CA LYS A 53 -9.18 -2.05 30.73
C LYS A 53 -9.96 -0.91 30.08
N GLN A 54 -9.40 0.30 30.07
CA GLN A 54 -10.04 1.48 29.48
C GLN A 54 -10.29 1.33 27.97
N HIS A 55 -9.34 0.76 27.23
CA HIS A 55 -9.44 0.68 25.77
C HIS A 55 -10.01 -0.63 25.23
N SER A 56 -10.29 -1.62 26.09
CA SER A 56 -10.81 -2.94 25.68
C SER A 56 -12.15 -2.91 24.93
N LYS A 57 -12.92 -1.83 25.08
CA LYS A 57 -14.22 -1.61 24.42
C LYS A 57 -14.32 -0.20 23.83
N SER A 58 -13.18 0.38 23.45
CA SER A 58 -13.12 1.75 22.95
C SER A 58 -13.55 1.81 21.49
N LYS A 59 -14.71 2.41 21.22
CA LYS A 59 -15.20 2.66 19.86
C LYS A 59 -14.20 3.45 19.00
N THR A 60 -13.49 4.40 19.61
CA THR A 60 -12.47 5.20 18.91
C THR A 60 -11.28 4.35 18.46
N LEU A 61 -10.94 3.29 19.22
CA LEU A 61 -9.90 2.35 18.83
C LEU A 61 -10.37 1.47 17.67
N ASP A 62 -11.63 1.02 17.71
CA ASP A 62 -12.24 0.26 16.61
C ASP A 62 -12.28 1.10 15.32
N GLU A 63 -12.73 2.36 15.40
CA GLU A 63 -12.74 3.29 14.25
C GLU A 63 -11.33 3.55 13.69
N LEU A 64 -10.33 3.70 14.56
CA LEU A 64 -8.94 3.84 14.14
C LEU A 64 -8.44 2.57 13.44
N ALA A 65 -8.77 1.39 13.98
CA ALA A 65 -8.40 0.12 13.37
C ALA A 65 -9.01 -0.01 11.98
N ASP A 66 -10.29 0.33 11.82
CA ASP A 66 -10.98 0.31 10.54
C ASP A 66 -10.36 1.28 9.52
N SER A 67 -9.99 2.48 9.98
CA SER A 67 -9.31 3.47 9.16
C SER A 67 -7.95 2.93 8.69
N LEU A 68 -7.14 2.39 9.60
CA LEU A 68 -5.84 1.81 9.28
C LEU A 68 -5.96 0.64 8.30
N ILE A 69 -6.92 -0.27 8.51
CA ILE A 69 -7.19 -1.39 7.60
C ILE A 69 -7.58 -0.89 6.20
N SER A 70 -8.41 0.16 6.14
CA SER A 70 -8.84 0.73 4.86
C SER A 70 -7.69 1.37 4.08
N THR A 71 -6.71 1.98 4.78
CA THR A 71 -5.50 2.53 4.13
C THR A 71 -4.58 1.46 3.53
N LEU A 72 -4.77 0.18 3.86
CA LEU A 72 -4.03 -0.91 3.20
C LEU A 72 -4.44 -1.09 1.74
N PHE A 73 -5.58 -0.54 1.34
CA PHE A 73 -6.09 -0.61 -0.01
C PHE A 73 -5.88 0.73 -0.73
N TYR A 74 -5.65 0.65 -2.03
CA TYR A 74 -5.46 1.81 -2.89
C TYR A 74 -6.02 1.54 -4.28
N PHE A 75 -6.20 2.60 -5.07
CA PHE A 75 -6.76 2.51 -6.40
C PHE A 75 -5.78 3.01 -7.46
N GLU A 76 -5.75 2.32 -8.60
CA GLU A 76 -4.95 2.69 -9.76
C GLU A 76 -5.77 2.58 -11.05
N LEU A 77 -5.54 3.48 -12.00
CA LEU A 77 -6.06 3.33 -13.36
C LEU A 77 -5.27 2.25 -14.10
N THR A 78 -6.00 1.43 -14.86
CA THR A 78 -5.43 0.37 -15.70
C THR A 78 -5.39 0.75 -17.19
N SER A 79 -6.18 1.75 -17.60
CA SER A 79 -6.21 2.27 -18.96
C SER A 79 -6.54 3.77 -19.01
N ARG A 80 -6.11 4.47 -20.07
CA ARG A 80 -6.48 5.88 -20.31
C ARG A 80 -8.01 6.06 -20.29
N PRO A 81 -8.51 7.12 -19.62
CA PRO A 81 -9.93 7.48 -19.67
C PRO A 81 -10.39 7.68 -21.12
N ILE A 82 -11.57 7.18 -21.44
CA ILE A 82 -12.17 7.32 -22.76
C ILE A 82 -13.32 8.33 -22.65
N LYS A 83 -13.19 9.44 -23.37
CA LYS A 83 -14.24 10.46 -23.45
C LYS A 83 -15.34 9.99 -24.40
N ASN A 84 -16.53 9.74 -23.86
CA ASN A 84 -17.75 9.49 -24.62
C ASN A 84 -18.58 10.78 -24.73
N ARG A 85 -19.67 10.76 -25.51
CA ARG A 85 -20.52 11.96 -25.73
C ARG A 85 -21.00 12.63 -24.43
N ASN A 86 -21.35 11.84 -23.41
CA ASN A 86 -22.02 12.32 -22.20
C ASN A 86 -21.29 11.99 -20.89
N HIS A 87 -20.17 11.26 -20.95
CA HIS A 87 -19.43 10.83 -19.76
C HIS A 87 -18.00 10.41 -20.13
N ILE A 88 -17.17 10.22 -19.12
CA ILE A 88 -15.83 9.69 -19.26
C ILE A 88 -15.82 8.29 -18.63
N SER A 89 -15.48 7.28 -19.44
CA SER A 89 -15.34 5.90 -18.99
C SER A 89 -13.91 5.64 -18.56
N CYS A 90 -13.74 5.10 -17.36
CA CYS A 90 -12.43 4.79 -16.79
C CYS A 90 -12.42 3.33 -16.32
N LYS A 91 -11.25 2.69 -16.45
CA LYS A 91 -11.01 1.36 -15.87
C LYS A 91 -9.84 1.47 -14.91
N GLY A 92 -10.00 0.81 -13.78
CA GLY A 92 -8.97 0.74 -12.77
C GLY A 92 -9.14 -0.49 -11.90
N GLN A 93 -8.37 -0.52 -10.84
CA GLN A 93 -8.31 -1.66 -9.94
C GLN A 93 -8.06 -1.21 -8.51
N ILE A 94 -8.75 -1.85 -7.57
CA ILE A 94 -8.41 -1.78 -6.14
C ILE A 94 -7.36 -2.84 -5.85
N LEU A 95 -6.27 -2.41 -5.22
CA LEU A 95 -5.12 -3.22 -4.85
C LEU A 95 -4.93 -3.18 -3.33
N CYS A 96 -4.11 -4.09 -2.81
CA CYS A 96 -3.72 -4.11 -1.40
C CYS A 96 -2.20 -4.04 -1.30
N ILE A 97 -1.68 -3.22 -0.36
CA ILE A 97 -0.24 -3.14 -0.10
C ILE A 97 0.31 -4.41 0.57
N VAL A 98 -0.56 -5.18 1.23
CA VAL A 98 -0.16 -6.44 1.87
C VAL A 98 0.04 -7.47 0.76
N GLY A 99 1.30 -7.84 0.53
CA GLY A 99 1.66 -8.88 -0.42
C GLY A 99 1.21 -10.29 0.00
N PRO A 100 1.22 -11.25 -0.93
CA PRO A 100 0.75 -12.62 -0.70
C PRO A 100 1.51 -13.38 0.42
N GLY A 101 2.74 -12.97 0.72
CA GLY A 101 3.63 -13.70 1.63
C GLY A 101 4.21 -14.95 0.99
N HIS A 102 4.97 -15.73 1.77
CA HIS A 102 5.63 -16.96 1.29
C HIS A 102 4.76 -18.22 1.39
N ASN A 103 3.57 -18.12 2.00
CA ASN A 103 2.76 -19.25 2.42
C ASN A 103 1.31 -19.04 1.94
N GLU A 104 0.59 -20.12 1.65
CA GLU A 104 -0.81 -20.06 1.22
C GLU A 104 -1.74 -19.41 2.27
N HIS A 105 -1.39 -19.51 3.56
CA HIS A 105 -2.07 -18.83 4.68
C HIS A 105 -1.32 -17.57 5.15
N GLY A 106 -0.79 -16.81 4.19
CA GLY A 106 -0.06 -15.57 4.41
C GLY A 106 -0.91 -14.46 5.03
N LYS A 107 -0.27 -13.34 5.35
CA LYS A 107 -0.90 -12.18 6.01
C LYS A 107 -2.10 -11.64 5.23
N LEU A 108 -1.99 -11.58 3.90
CA LEU A 108 -3.08 -11.15 3.02
C LEU A 108 -4.31 -12.07 3.14
N HIS A 109 -4.12 -13.39 3.10
CA HIS A 109 -5.22 -14.34 3.20
C HIS A 109 -5.97 -14.21 4.54
N ARG A 110 -5.24 -14.06 5.65
CA ARG A 110 -5.84 -13.84 6.97
C ARG A 110 -6.63 -12.52 7.05
N LEU A 111 -6.07 -11.44 6.50
CA LEU A 111 -6.75 -10.14 6.42
C LEU A 111 -8.06 -10.25 5.64
N LEU A 112 -8.03 -10.84 4.44
CA LEU A 112 -9.20 -10.96 3.58
C LEU A 112 -10.27 -11.85 4.20
N ASN A 113 -9.89 -12.94 4.87
CA ASN A 113 -10.85 -13.82 5.55
C ASN A 113 -11.50 -13.13 6.75
N SER A 114 -10.73 -12.44 7.59
CA SER A 114 -11.29 -11.64 8.69
C SER A 114 -12.31 -10.62 8.15
N LEU A 115 -11.93 -9.87 7.10
CA LEU A 115 -12.83 -8.91 6.47
C LEU A 115 -14.10 -9.57 5.90
N ALA A 116 -13.99 -10.79 5.35
CA ALA A 116 -15.12 -11.53 4.82
C ALA A 116 -16.06 -12.03 5.93
N GLU A 117 -15.51 -12.54 7.03
CA GLU A 117 -16.24 -12.97 8.23
C GLU A 117 -17.01 -11.80 8.85
N ASP A 118 -16.41 -10.61 8.86
CA ASP A 118 -17.05 -9.37 9.31
C ASP A 118 -18.12 -8.86 8.33
N GLY A 119 -18.24 -9.44 7.12
CA GLY A 119 -19.18 -9.01 6.09
C GLY A 119 -18.76 -7.73 5.35
N SER A 120 -17.47 -7.42 5.39
CA SER A 120 -16.91 -6.18 4.84
C SER A 120 -17.07 -6.07 3.33
N LYS A 121 -17.30 -4.86 2.83
CA LYS A 121 -17.53 -4.58 1.40
C LYS A 121 -16.89 -3.28 0.96
N PHE A 122 -16.35 -3.29 -0.26
CA PHE A 122 -15.93 -2.07 -0.95
C PHE A 122 -17.13 -1.35 -1.55
N TYR A 123 -17.08 -0.03 -1.48
CA TYR A 123 -18.04 0.87 -2.10
C TYR A 123 -17.29 1.80 -3.05
N VAL A 124 -17.84 1.96 -4.25
CA VAL A 124 -17.31 2.82 -5.30
C VAL A 124 -18.41 3.77 -5.71
N ALA A 125 -18.20 5.08 -5.55
CA ALA A 125 -19.24 6.10 -5.74
C ALA A 125 -20.54 5.72 -5.01
N HIS A 126 -20.41 5.31 -3.74
CA HIS A 126 -21.48 4.84 -2.85
C HIS A 126 -22.21 3.56 -3.29
N ARG A 127 -21.74 2.85 -4.32
CA ARG A 127 -22.30 1.56 -4.75
C ARG A 127 -21.44 0.39 -4.27
N PRO A 128 -22.02 -0.64 -3.65
CA PRO A 128 -21.27 -1.81 -3.19
C PRO A 128 -20.73 -2.60 -4.38
N LEU A 129 -19.48 -3.04 -4.29
CA LEU A 129 -18.92 -3.99 -5.24
C LEU A 129 -19.47 -5.40 -4.98
N PRO A 130 -19.74 -6.18 -6.04
CA PRO A 130 -20.31 -7.51 -5.90
C PRO A 130 -19.30 -8.53 -5.35
N GLY A 131 -19.86 -9.58 -4.74
CA GLY A 131 -19.14 -10.74 -4.26
C GLY A 131 -18.31 -10.52 -2.98
N PRO A 132 -17.95 -11.60 -2.28
CA PRO A 132 -17.18 -11.52 -1.03
C PRO A 132 -15.77 -10.99 -1.26
N ILE A 133 -15.19 -10.32 -0.27
CA ILE A 133 -13.88 -9.68 -0.38
C ILE A 133 -12.72 -10.69 -0.54
N ASN A 134 -12.85 -11.88 0.05
CA ASN A 134 -11.90 -12.99 -0.06
C ASN A 134 -12.14 -13.92 -1.26
N SER A 135 -12.96 -13.50 -2.24
CA SER A 135 -13.20 -14.31 -3.44
C SER A 135 -11.89 -14.58 -4.19
N GLN A 136 -11.66 -15.83 -4.62
CA GLN A 136 -10.50 -16.19 -5.43
C GLN A 136 -10.43 -15.42 -6.76
N ALA A 137 -11.55 -14.94 -7.29
CA ALA A 137 -11.60 -14.07 -8.46
C ALA A 137 -10.92 -12.70 -8.24
N LYS A 138 -10.76 -12.30 -6.98
CA LYS A 138 -10.08 -11.06 -6.55
C LYS A 138 -8.59 -11.29 -6.25
N ILE A 139 -8.07 -12.49 -6.51
CA ILE A 139 -6.66 -12.82 -6.37
C ILE A 139 -6.07 -13.09 -7.75
N HIS A 140 -4.98 -12.39 -8.08
CA HIS A 140 -4.31 -12.58 -9.36
C HIS A 140 -3.73 -14.01 -9.45
N PRO A 141 -4.05 -14.82 -10.47
CA PRO A 141 -3.66 -16.24 -10.52
C PRO A 141 -2.15 -16.48 -10.44
N ALA A 142 -1.36 -15.66 -11.17
CA ALA A 142 0.10 -15.77 -11.21
C ALA A 142 0.79 -15.10 -10.01
N THR A 143 0.53 -13.81 -9.77
CA THR A 143 1.25 -13.04 -8.76
C THR A 143 0.69 -13.17 -7.35
N LYS A 144 -0.50 -13.76 -7.17
CA LYS A 144 -1.22 -13.93 -5.90
C LYS A 144 -1.57 -12.64 -5.16
N PHE A 145 -1.40 -11.47 -5.78
CA PHE A 145 -1.83 -10.20 -5.20
C PHE A 145 -3.34 -10.03 -5.25
N PHE A 146 -3.87 -9.32 -4.27
CA PHE A 146 -5.25 -8.86 -4.26
C PHE A 146 -5.48 -7.81 -5.35
N ARG A 147 -6.53 -7.99 -6.14
CA ARG A 147 -6.89 -7.16 -7.29
C ARG A 147 -8.39 -7.23 -7.56
N VAL A 148 -9.08 -6.09 -7.50
CA VAL A 148 -10.49 -5.97 -7.87
C VAL A 148 -10.63 -5.02 -9.04
N GLN A 149 -11.12 -5.49 -10.18
CA GLN A 149 -11.41 -4.63 -11.33
C GLN A 149 -12.59 -3.71 -11.03
N VAL A 150 -12.46 -2.44 -11.40
CA VAL A 150 -13.52 -1.44 -11.25
C VAL A 150 -13.66 -0.68 -12.57
N GLU A 151 -14.89 -0.64 -13.07
CA GLU A 151 -15.27 0.22 -14.20
C GLU A 151 -16.09 1.40 -13.68
N LEU A 152 -15.70 2.60 -14.08
CA LEU A 152 -16.24 3.86 -13.57
C LEU A 152 -16.75 4.70 -14.73
N ARG A 153 -17.82 5.46 -14.47
CA ARG A 153 -18.28 6.53 -15.35
C ARG A 153 -18.36 7.82 -14.55
N VAL A 154 -17.63 8.83 -14.96
CA VAL A 154 -17.63 10.16 -14.33
C VAL A 154 -18.10 11.22 -15.33
N ARG A 155 -18.60 12.35 -14.82
CA ARG A 155 -19.07 13.46 -15.66
C ARG A 155 -17.89 14.24 -16.23
N ASP A 156 -16.91 14.53 -15.39
CA ASP A 156 -15.71 15.30 -15.72
C ASP A 156 -14.47 14.66 -15.05
N LEU A 157 -13.27 15.12 -15.44
CA LEU A 157 -12.00 14.56 -14.96
C LEU A 157 -11.69 14.93 -13.50
N ASP A 158 -12.31 15.99 -12.98
CA ASP A 158 -12.09 16.53 -11.63
C ASP A 158 -13.18 16.10 -10.63
N SER A 159 -14.14 15.30 -11.09
CA SER A 159 -15.23 14.76 -10.29
C SER A 159 -14.65 13.86 -9.20
N PRO A 160 -15.03 14.05 -7.92
CA PRO A 160 -14.57 13.19 -6.84
C PRO A 160 -15.16 11.78 -6.99
N ILE A 161 -14.30 10.78 -6.85
CA ILE A 161 -14.60 9.36 -6.90
C ILE A 161 -14.29 8.80 -5.52
N PRO A 162 -15.28 8.77 -4.60
CA PRO A 162 -15.08 8.16 -3.30
C PRO A 162 -15.04 6.64 -3.45
N ILE A 163 -13.96 6.03 -2.99
CA ILE A 163 -13.84 4.60 -2.78
C ILE A 163 -13.60 4.36 -1.29
N SER A 164 -14.42 3.50 -0.68
CA SER A 164 -14.34 3.19 0.74
C SER A 164 -14.52 1.71 1.03
N LEU A 165 -14.00 1.28 2.17
CA LEU A 165 -14.20 -0.03 2.74
C LEU A 165 -15.14 0.11 3.94
N ARG A 166 -16.23 -0.65 3.95
CA ARG A 166 -17.08 -0.82 5.14
C ARG A 166 -16.72 -2.13 5.79
N ILE A 167 -16.35 -2.07 7.07
CA ILE A 167 -16.00 -3.22 7.89
C ILE A 167 -17.17 -3.50 8.83
N GLY A 168 -17.58 -4.76 8.93
CA GLY A 168 -18.73 -5.16 9.74
C GLY A 168 -20.09 -5.13 9.02
N ASN A 169 -21.05 -5.86 9.59
CA ASN A 169 -22.45 -5.95 9.14
C ASN A 169 -23.43 -5.11 9.98
N ASN A 170 -22.94 -4.35 10.98
CA ASN A 170 -23.82 -3.71 11.95
C ASN A 170 -24.55 -2.50 11.35
N LYS A 171 -25.88 -2.64 11.25
CA LYS A 171 -26.83 -1.62 10.75
C LYS A 171 -26.83 -0.32 11.56
N GLU A 172 -26.28 -0.33 12.77
CA GLU A 172 -26.27 0.81 13.69
C GLU A 172 -25.11 1.79 13.44
N SER A 173 -24.01 1.33 12.82
CA SER A 173 -22.89 2.18 12.42
C SER A 173 -22.94 2.38 10.90
N MET A 174 -23.98 3.07 10.44
CA MET A 174 -24.05 3.63 9.09
C MET A 174 -23.15 4.87 8.95
N SER A 175 -22.10 4.98 9.77
CA SER A 175 -20.97 5.86 9.51
C SER A 175 -20.44 5.51 8.12
N GLU A 176 -20.36 6.51 7.24
CA GLU A 176 -19.86 6.32 5.88
C GLU A 176 -18.54 5.55 5.93
N GLY A 177 -18.44 4.45 5.16
CA GLY A 177 -17.27 3.57 5.18
C GLY A 177 -15.94 4.33 5.13
N GLN A 178 -14.90 3.75 5.71
CA GLN A 178 -13.60 4.36 5.76
C GLN A 178 -12.99 4.45 4.36
N ASN A 179 -12.53 5.64 3.97
CA ASN A 179 -11.90 5.84 2.68
C ASN A 179 -10.64 4.98 2.56
N ILE A 180 -10.46 4.38 1.39
CA ILE A 180 -9.17 3.73 1.07
C ILE A 180 -8.08 4.80 0.89
N SER A 181 -6.83 4.38 0.82
CA SER A 181 -5.70 5.31 0.71
C SER A 181 -5.88 6.33 -0.43
N ALA A 182 -5.71 7.61 -0.11
CA ALA A 182 -5.85 8.77 -1.01
C ALA A 182 -7.24 8.98 -1.65
N SER A 183 -8.28 8.26 -1.20
CA SER A 183 -9.67 8.52 -1.57
C SER A 183 -10.23 9.73 -0.79
N PRO A 184 -11.06 10.59 -1.40
CA PRO A 184 -11.60 10.49 -2.76
C PRO A 184 -10.59 10.87 -3.84
N PHE A 185 -10.72 10.24 -5.01
CA PHE A 185 -9.84 10.47 -6.16
C PHE A 185 -10.48 11.39 -7.20
N THR A 186 -9.67 12.01 -8.04
CA THR A 186 -10.12 12.56 -9.33
C THR A 186 -9.37 11.84 -10.45
N ILE A 187 -9.91 11.82 -11.66
CA ILE A 187 -9.22 11.19 -12.79
C ILE A 187 -7.94 11.95 -13.11
N ASN A 188 -7.97 13.29 -13.10
CA ASN A 188 -6.76 14.10 -13.28
C ASN A 188 -5.71 13.80 -12.20
N GLY A 189 -6.11 13.76 -10.92
CA GLY A 189 -5.19 13.44 -9.82
C GLY A 189 -4.57 12.05 -9.96
N LEU A 190 -5.32 11.05 -10.44
CA LEU A 190 -4.79 9.71 -10.72
C LEU A 190 -3.83 9.69 -11.91
N LEU A 191 -4.16 10.40 -13.00
CA LEU A 191 -3.29 10.52 -14.18
C LEU A 191 -1.93 11.15 -13.83
N GLU A 192 -1.95 12.19 -12.99
CA GLU A 192 -0.75 12.86 -12.49
C GLU A 192 0.05 11.95 -11.55
N ALA A 193 -0.60 11.36 -10.54
CA ALA A 193 0.05 10.48 -9.56
C ALA A 193 0.70 9.25 -10.20
N GLN A 194 0.06 8.68 -11.24
CA GLN A 194 0.59 7.54 -11.99
C GLN A 194 1.58 7.96 -13.10
N GLY A 195 1.84 9.26 -13.28
CA GLY A 195 2.81 9.78 -14.24
C GLY A 195 2.40 9.62 -15.71
N TRP A 196 1.11 9.49 -16.00
CA TRP A 196 0.62 9.34 -17.37
C TRP A 196 0.77 10.61 -18.21
N ASN A 197 0.93 11.76 -17.55
CA ASN A 197 1.14 13.04 -18.19
C ASN A 197 2.63 13.45 -18.25
N ASN A 198 3.57 12.55 -17.91
CA ASN A 198 5.00 12.85 -17.99
C ASN A 198 5.53 12.61 -19.42
N PRO A 199 5.81 13.67 -20.21
CA PRO A 199 6.27 13.53 -21.60
C PRO A 199 7.66 12.91 -21.71
N PHE A 200 8.47 13.02 -20.65
CA PHE A 200 9.84 12.47 -20.59
C PHE A 200 9.93 11.16 -19.80
N GLY A 201 8.79 10.54 -19.46
CA GLY A 201 8.71 9.36 -18.60
C GLY A 201 8.95 9.65 -17.10
N ARG A 202 8.99 8.60 -16.29
CA ARG A 202 9.26 8.66 -14.83
C ARG A 202 10.70 8.24 -14.54
N ALA A 203 11.41 8.90 -13.62
CA ALA A 203 12.83 8.58 -13.30
C ALA A 203 13.13 7.11 -12.91
N ASP A 204 12.11 6.27 -12.73
CA ASP A 204 12.18 4.82 -12.52
C ASP A 204 12.30 3.99 -13.81
N HIS A 205 12.48 4.61 -14.99
CA HIS A 205 12.98 3.89 -16.17
C HIS A 205 14.42 3.43 -15.96
N GLY A 206 14.58 2.32 -15.24
CA GLY A 206 15.71 1.41 -15.46
C GLY A 206 15.77 1.02 -16.94
N PRO A 207 16.95 0.67 -17.47
CA PRO A 207 17.14 0.42 -18.89
C PRO A 207 16.09 -0.60 -19.35
N THR A 208 15.16 -0.13 -20.18
CA THR A 208 14.27 -1.01 -20.91
C THR A 208 15.16 -1.72 -21.90
N GLU A 209 15.60 -2.93 -21.58
CA GLU A 209 16.19 -3.85 -22.56
C GLU A 209 15.24 -3.86 -23.78
N PRO A 210 15.64 -3.27 -24.91
CA PRO A 210 14.78 -3.22 -26.08
C PRO A 210 14.63 -4.65 -26.59
N LYS A 211 13.39 -5.16 -26.63
CA LYS A 211 13.08 -6.50 -27.16
C LYS A 211 13.45 -6.70 -28.64
N ASP A 212 13.93 -5.66 -29.34
CA ASP A 212 14.19 -5.66 -30.78
C ASP A 212 15.65 -5.46 -31.21
N LEU A 213 16.63 -5.56 -30.30
CA LEU A 213 18.05 -5.53 -30.72
C LEU A 213 18.53 -6.79 -31.46
N ALA A 214 17.71 -7.86 -31.52
CA ALA A 214 18.02 -9.04 -32.32
C ALA A 214 17.87 -8.82 -33.85
N ARG A 215 17.34 -7.68 -34.30
CA ARG A 215 17.09 -7.42 -35.73
C ARG A 215 18.03 -6.39 -36.38
N LEU A 216 18.95 -5.80 -35.63
CA LEU A 216 19.88 -4.79 -36.16
C LEU A 216 21.34 -5.13 -35.82
N VAL A 217 21.77 -6.33 -36.19
CA VAL A 217 23.21 -6.59 -36.36
C VAL A 217 23.53 -6.42 -37.85
N PRO A 218 24.21 -5.34 -38.27
CA PRO A 218 24.94 -5.37 -39.52
C PRO A 218 26.12 -6.32 -39.34
N GLU A 219 26.29 -7.28 -40.24
CA GLU A 219 27.46 -8.15 -40.32
C GLU A 219 28.74 -7.30 -40.44
N CYS A 220 29.38 -6.99 -39.31
CA CYS A 220 30.74 -6.47 -39.32
C CYS A 220 31.70 -7.65 -39.19
N LYS A 221 32.03 -8.26 -40.35
CA LYS A 221 33.17 -9.16 -40.48
C LYS A 221 34.43 -8.41 -40.03
N ARG A 222 34.96 -8.76 -38.86
CA ARG A 222 36.35 -8.47 -38.49
C ARG A 222 37.03 -9.73 -37.97
N ILE A 223 37.81 -10.30 -38.88
CA ILE A 223 38.90 -11.21 -38.55
C ILE A 223 39.96 -10.40 -37.79
N SER A 224 40.23 -10.77 -36.56
CA SER A 224 41.51 -10.47 -35.92
C SER A 224 41.82 -11.53 -34.87
N LYS A 225 42.67 -12.49 -35.29
CA LYS A 225 43.37 -13.43 -34.42
C LYS A 225 44.38 -12.64 -33.58
N VAL A 226 44.20 -12.58 -32.27
CA VAL A 226 45.31 -12.32 -31.34
C VAL A 226 45.16 -13.26 -30.14
N THR A 227 46.04 -14.26 -30.13
CA THR A 227 46.16 -15.32 -29.13
C THR A 227 46.83 -14.75 -27.88
N LYS A 228 46.18 -14.85 -26.71
CA LYS A 228 46.83 -14.79 -25.40
C LYS A 228 46.49 -16.08 -24.66
N ARG A 229 47.42 -17.03 -24.61
CA ARG A 229 47.36 -18.18 -23.68
C ARG A 229 48.47 -18.04 -22.64
N ARG A 230 48.02 -18.19 -21.40
CA ARG A 230 48.75 -18.11 -20.14
C ARG A 230 49.87 -19.15 -20.06
N LEU A 231 50.99 -18.74 -19.48
CA LEU A 231 52.02 -19.60 -18.91
C LEU A 231 51.40 -20.38 -17.74
N HIS A 232 51.40 -21.71 -17.83
CA HIS A 232 51.17 -22.60 -16.70
C HIS A 232 52.50 -23.27 -16.39
N GLY A 233 53.06 -22.95 -15.22
CA GLY A 233 54.26 -23.59 -14.70
C GLY A 233 53.95 -25.02 -14.27
N GLN A 234 54.78 -25.95 -14.69
CA GLN A 234 54.92 -27.26 -14.05
C GLN A 234 56.40 -27.47 -13.75
N ASN A 235 56.73 -27.40 -12.46
CA ASN A 235 57.91 -28.03 -11.90
C ASN A 235 57.49 -29.44 -11.44
N HIS A 236 58.22 -30.48 -11.86
CA HIS A 236 58.91 -31.37 -10.93
C HIS A 236 59.73 -32.43 -11.68
N SER A 237 61.05 -32.23 -11.61
CA SER A 237 62.12 -33.22 -11.38
C SER A 237 61.93 -34.69 -11.75
N THR A 238 62.87 -35.22 -12.53
CA THR A 238 63.69 -36.38 -12.12
C THR A 238 65.10 -36.31 -12.71
N SER A 239 66.02 -36.91 -11.97
CA SER A 239 67.47 -36.76 -11.99
C SER A 239 68.16 -37.96 -12.63
N LYS A 240 69.42 -37.75 -13.07
CA LYS A 240 70.50 -38.75 -13.30
C LYS A 240 70.31 -39.62 -14.57
N ARG A 241 71.35 -40.01 -15.33
CA ARG A 241 72.79 -40.07 -15.03
C ARG A 241 73.61 -40.28 -16.34
N ARG A 242 74.77 -39.61 -16.37
CA ARG A 242 76.13 -40.07 -16.77
C ARG A 242 76.46 -40.43 -18.23
N ARG A 243 77.50 -39.69 -18.67
CA ARG A 243 78.80 -40.08 -19.30
C ARG A 243 78.70 -40.79 -20.65
N SER A 244 79.38 -40.30 -21.67
CA SER A 244 80.81 -39.92 -21.69
C SER A 244 81.04 -38.72 -22.59
#